data_AF-A0A1Y1X1B5-F1
#
_entry.id   AF-A0A1Y1X1B5-F1
#
_cell.length_a   1.000
_cell.length_b   1.000
_cell.length_c   1.000
_cell.angle_alpha   90.00
_cell.angle_beta   90.00
_cell.angle_gamma   90.00
#
_symmetry.space_group_name_H-M   'P 1'
#
loop_
_entity.id
_entity.type
_entity.pdbx_description
1 polymer ?
#
loop_
_entity_poly.entity_id
_entity_poly.type
_entity_poly.pdbx_seq_one_letter_code
_entity_poly.pdbx_strand_id
1 'polypeptide(L)'
;MSSPDFSKVPKDVMEVAKYLLSSDSKMRTRSGVLNGRRVEYFKGKAATHALLRKAYSKSKKRPTIDNREKAAEYMKELVDNGLILRVNHTPHSKQCSFNQIQDYNDDFYYIWIYEGSQLKTLLLGFGILLIVLAGVMFQVWPLKLRRGAYYILVALMWFMVAFFIMVIFRFILYLISLVVCKRSIWLFPNLFADVGIIESFQPVWGYGDEEAEKMKPDSSQESLSTSEVDLKSD
;
A
#
# COMPACT_ATOMS: atom_id res chain seq x y z
N MET A 1 20.32 -23.95 -14.77
CA MET A 1 19.30 -23.19 -15.50
C MET A 1 19.79 -21.76 -15.61
N SER A 2 20.07 -21.26 -16.81
CA SER A 2 20.27 -19.83 -17.02
C SER A 2 19.02 -19.08 -16.58
N SER A 3 19.18 -17.95 -15.90
CA SER A 3 18.04 -17.08 -15.57
C SER A 3 17.30 -16.71 -16.87
N PRO A 4 15.97 -16.76 -16.90
CA PRO A 4 15.21 -16.36 -18.08
C PRO A 4 15.52 -14.90 -18.45
N ASP A 5 15.82 -14.67 -19.73
CA ASP A 5 16.11 -13.33 -20.26
C ASP A 5 14.80 -12.64 -20.66
N PHE A 6 14.38 -11.69 -19.83
CA PHE A 6 13.14 -10.92 -20.03
C PHE A 6 13.33 -9.66 -20.90
N SER A 7 14.52 -9.42 -21.46
CA SER A 7 14.79 -8.23 -22.29
C SER A 7 13.95 -8.17 -23.57
N LYS A 8 13.52 -9.34 -24.07
CA LYS A 8 12.75 -9.49 -25.31
C LYS A 8 11.23 -9.35 -25.12
N VAL A 9 10.76 -9.29 -23.88
CA VAL A 9 9.33 -9.23 -23.57
C VAL A 9 8.76 -7.86 -23.97
N PRO A 10 7.58 -7.78 -24.62
CA PRO A 10 6.93 -6.51 -24.93
C PRO A 10 6.73 -5.64 -23.69
N LYS A 11 6.93 -4.32 -23.86
CA LYS A 11 6.84 -3.37 -22.74
C LYS A 11 5.45 -3.37 -22.09
N ASP A 12 4.40 -3.55 -22.88
CA ASP A 12 3.01 -3.54 -22.40
C ASP A 12 2.75 -4.71 -21.45
N VAL A 13 3.14 -5.92 -21.86
CA VAL A 13 3.09 -7.16 -21.05
C VAL A 13 3.91 -7.00 -19.77
N MET A 14 5.07 -6.36 -19.86
CA MET A 14 5.91 -6.13 -18.70
C MET A 14 5.29 -5.15 -17.70
N GLU A 15 4.61 -4.10 -18.16
CA GLU A 15 3.89 -3.17 -17.29
C GLU A 15 2.66 -3.82 -16.62
N VAL A 16 1.97 -4.72 -17.34
CA VAL A 16 0.91 -5.57 -16.76
C VAL A 16 1.49 -6.43 -15.63
N ALA A 17 2.59 -7.13 -15.88
CA ALA A 17 3.26 -7.96 -14.88
C ALA A 17 3.69 -7.15 -13.64
N LYS A 18 4.32 -5.97 -13.84
CA LYS A 18 4.74 -5.09 -12.75
C LYS A 18 3.58 -4.62 -11.88
N TYR A 19 2.42 -4.33 -12.48
CA TYR A 19 1.23 -3.99 -11.71
C TYR A 19 0.72 -5.18 -10.91
N LEU A 20 0.61 -6.37 -11.51
CA LEU A 20 0.12 -7.55 -10.80
C LEU A 20 1.03 -7.93 -9.63
N LEU A 21 2.36 -7.75 -9.78
CA LEU A 21 3.33 -7.89 -8.69
C LEU A 21 3.22 -6.81 -7.61
N SER A 22 2.70 -5.64 -7.93
CA SER A 22 2.67 -4.52 -6.97
C SER A 22 1.59 -4.72 -5.93
N SER A 23 1.76 -4.09 -4.77
CA SER A 23 0.75 -4.07 -3.70
C SER A 23 -0.59 -3.47 -4.13
N ASP A 24 -0.61 -2.70 -5.23
CA ASP A 24 -1.82 -2.05 -5.74
C ASP A 24 -2.80 -3.03 -6.38
N SER A 25 -2.31 -4.16 -6.90
CA SER A 25 -3.17 -5.18 -7.52
C SER A 25 -4.14 -5.76 -6.50
N LYS A 26 -3.76 -5.79 -5.22
CA LYS A 26 -4.50 -6.39 -4.09
C LYS A 26 -5.08 -7.77 -4.45
N MET A 27 -4.36 -8.52 -5.27
CA MET A 27 -4.78 -9.87 -5.67
C MET A 27 -4.43 -10.86 -4.57
N ARG A 28 -5.28 -11.87 -4.37
CA ARG A 28 -5.05 -12.86 -3.32
C ARG A 28 -3.96 -13.83 -3.76
N THR A 29 -2.78 -13.70 -3.17
CA THR A 29 -1.69 -14.69 -3.27
C THR A 29 -1.75 -15.67 -2.09
N ARG A 30 -1.15 -16.84 -2.27
CA ARG A 30 -1.01 -17.88 -1.26
C ARG A 30 0.44 -18.37 -1.26
N SER A 31 0.93 -18.78 -0.11
CA SER A 31 2.27 -19.36 0.01
C SER A 31 2.26 -20.86 -0.25
N GLY A 32 3.22 -21.32 -1.04
CA GLY A 32 3.47 -22.72 -1.35
C GLY A 32 4.96 -23.03 -1.37
N VAL A 33 5.29 -24.29 -1.67
CA VAL A 33 6.65 -24.78 -1.81
C VAL A 33 6.76 -25.51 -3.15
N LEU A 34 7.62 -25.02 -4.03
CA LEU A 34 7.94 -25.62 -5.32
C LEU A 34 9.41 -26.02 -5.30
N ASN A 35 9.72 -27.30 -5.51
CA ASN A 35 11.09 -27.84 -5.50
C ASN A 35 11.91 -27.42 -4.26
N GLY A 36 11.28 -27.40 -3.08
CA GLY A 36 11.92 -27.00 -1.82
C GLY A 36 12.04 -25.49 -1.59
N ARG A 37 11.77 -24.64 -2.60
CA ARG A 37 11.76 -23.18 -2.47
C ARG A 37 10.35 -22.68 -2.11
N ARG A 38 10.27 -21.74 -1.16
CA ARG A 38 9.01 -21.02 -0.89
C ARG A 38 8.68 -20.10 -2.05
N VAL A 39 7.43 -20.19 -2.50
CA VAL A 39 6.92 -19.46 -3.66
C VAL A 39 5.53 -18.93 -3.34
N GLU A 40 5.18 -17.80 -3.93
CA GLU A 40 3.81 -17.30 -3.90
C GLU A 40 3.10 -17.70 -5.19
N TYR A 41 1.92 -18.31 -5.02
CA TYR A 41 1.06 -18.69 -6.11
C TYR A 41 -0.29 -17.99 -6.01
N PHE A 42 -0.93 -17.79 -7.14
CA PHE A 42 -2.24 -17.14 -7.24
C PHE A 42 -3.11 -17.86 -8.27
N LYS A 43 -4.43 -17.65 -8.19
CA LYS A 43 -5.37 -18.21 -9.15
C LYS A 43 -5.51 -17.28 -10.35
N GLY A 44 -5.58 -17.79 -11.58
CA GLY A 44 -5.72 -16.98 -12.81
C GLY A 44 -6.88 -15.98 -12.73
N LYS A 45 -8.05 -16.44 -12.27
CA LYS A 45 -9.24 -15.62 -12.02
C LYS A 45 -8.97 -14.41 -11.12
N ALA A 46 -8.11 -14.56 -10.11
CA ALA A 46 -7.78 -13.45 -9.21
C ALA A 46 -6.94 -12.37 -9.92
N ALA A 47 -6.07 -12.77 -10.85
CA ALA A 47 -5.27 -11.86 -11.66
C ALA A 47 -6.15 -11.11 -12.67
N THR A 48 -7.02 -11.80 -13.40
CA THR A 48 -7.93 -11.14 -14.37
C THR A 48 -8.87 -10.15 -13.68
N HIS A 49 -9.42 -10.48 -12.52
CA HIS A 49 -10.18 -9.51 -11.72
C HIS A 49 -9.35 -8.32 -11.27
N ALA A 50 -8.06 -8.50 -10.96
CA ALA A 50 -7.19 -7.40 -10.54
C ALA A 50 -6.87 -6.43 -11.69
N LEU A 51 -6.79 -6.92 -12.93
CA LEU A 51 -6.60 -6.10 -14.14
C LEU A 51 -7.81 -5.21 -14.44
N LEU A 52 -9.02 -5.65 -14.10
CA LEU A 52 -10.25 -4.88 -14.29
C LEU A 52 -10.53 -3.84 -13.20
N ARG A 53 -9.67 -3.73 -12.17
CA ARG A 53 -9.86 -2.75 -11.09
C ARG A 53 -9.45 -1.35 -11.52
N LYS A 54 -10.12 -0.33 -10.99
CA LYS A 54 -9.75 1.10 -11.17
C LYS A 54 -8.28 1.42 -10.84
N ALA A 55 -7.67 0.65 -9.93
CA ALA A 55 -6.24 0.79 -9.59
C ALA A 55 -5.30 0.53 -10.78
N TYR A 56 -5.71 -0.33 -11.72
CA TYR A 56 -4.98 -0.63 -12.94
C TYR A 56 -4.96 0.56 -13.90
N SER A 57 -6.01 1.37 -13.96
CA SER A 57 -6.06 2.53 -14.86
C SER A 57 -5.30 3.77 -14.36
N LYS A 58 -4.71 3.72 -13.14
CA LYS A 58 -4.00 4.87 -12.54
C LYS A 58 -2.73 5.31 -13.28
N SER A 59 -2.11 4.44 -14.06
CA SER A 59 -0.85 4.71 -14.77
C SER A 59 -1.09 4.71 -16.27
N LYS A 60 -0.71 5.80 -16.94
CA LYS A 60 -0.83 5.96 -18.40
C LYS A 60 0.08 5.04 -19.22
N LYS A 61 1.05 4.37 -18.57
CA LYS A 61 2.01 3.47 -19.22
C LYS A 61 1.45 2.07 -19.49
N ARG A 62 0.32 1.73 -18.86
CA ARG A 62 -0.28 0.40 -18.95
C ARG A 62 -1.27 0.34 -20.10
N PRO A 63 -1.36 -0.79 -20.83
CA PRO A 63 -2.35 -0.95 -21.87
C PRO A 63 -3.77 -0.92 -21.29
N THR A 64 -4.72 -0.39 -22.05
CA THR A 64 -6.13 -0.32 -21.65
C THR A 64 -6.77 -1.70 -21.71
N ILE A 65 -7.32 -2.17 -20.57
CA ILE A 65 -8.00 -3.46 -20.45
C ILE A 65 -9.43 -3.19 -19.98
N ASP A 66 -10.38 -3.19 -20.92
CA ASP A 66 -11.80 -2.91 -20.63
C ASP A 66 -12.58 -4.20 -20.37
N ASN A 67 -12.23 -5.27 -21.09
CA ASN A 67 -12.96 -6.53 -21.09
C ASN A 67 -12.14 -7.65 -20.43
N ARG A 68 -12.86 -8.63 -19.89
CA ARG A 68 -12.26 -9.84 -19.33
C ARG A 68 -11.50 -10.67 -20.37
N GLU A 69 -11.96 -10.69 -21.62
CA GLU A 69 -11.30 -11.38 -22.73
C GLU A 69 -9.90 -10.79 -22.99
N LYS A 70 -9.80 -9.47 -23.11
CA LYS A 70 -8.51 -8.78 -23.21
C LYS A 70 -7.61 -9.06 -22.00
N ALA A 71 -8.18 -9.10 -20.79
CA ALA A 71 -7.42 -9.46 -19.60
C ALA A 71 -6.85 -10.89 -19.69
N ALA A 72 -7.64 -11.84 -20.21
CA ALA A 72 -7.22 -13.23 -20.43
C ALA A 72 -6.15 -13.35 -21.52
N GLU A 73 -6.23 -12.54 -22.59
CA GLU A 73 -5.19 -12.45 -23.62
C GLU A 73 -3.85 -12.01 -23.04
N TYR A 74 -3.83 -10.92 -22.25
CA TYR A 74 -2.60 -10.49 -21.57
C TYR A 74 -2.09 -11.53 -20.58
N MET A 75 -2.98 -12.23 -19.87
CA MET A 75 -2.56 -13.32 -18.99
C MET A 75 -1.94 -14.50 -19.75
N LYS A 76 -2.46 -14.80 -20.95
CA LYS A 76 -1.85 -15.78 -21.85
C LYS A 76 -0.49 -15.32 -22.33
N GLU A 77 -0.34 -14.07 -22.73
CA GLU A 77 0.97 -13.49 -23.09
C GLU A 77 1.97 -13.55 -21.94
N LEU A 78 1.54 -13.40 -20.68
CA LEU A 78 2.39 -13.56 -19.51
C LEU A 78 2.92 -15.00 -19.37
N VAL A 79 2.09 -16.01 -19.65
CA VAL A 79 2.49 -17.43 -19.66
C VAL A 79 3.45 -17.70 -20.81
N ASP A 80 3.11 -17.25 -22.03
CA ASP A 80 3.88 -17.50 -23.25
C ASP A 80 5.28 -16.85 -23.17
N ASN A 81 5.40 -15.68 -22.55
CA ASN A 81 6.69 -15.01 -22.29
C ASN A 81 7.43 -15.56 -21.05
N GLY A 82 6.89 -16.57 -20.36
CA GLY A 82 7.53 -17.22 -19.21
C GLY A 82 7.65 -16.33 -17.97
N LEU A 83 6.87 -15.25 -17.87
CA LEU A 83 6.83 -14.38 -16.68
C LEU A 83 6.11 -15.06 -15.52
N ILE A 84 5.12 -15.88 -15.85
CA ILE A 84 4.37 -16.74 -14.92
C ILE A 84 4.40 -18.18 -15.42
N LEU A 85 4.38 -19.13 -14.49
CA LEU A 85 4.30 -20.56 -14.80
C LEU A 85 3.09 -21.19 -14.12
N ARG A 86 2.38 -22.04 -14.87
CA ARG A 86 1.30 -22.86 -14.37
C ARG A 86 1.83 -23.93 -13.42
N VAL A 87 1.14 -24.08 -12.30
CA VAL A 87 1.50 -24.99 -11.22
C VAL A 87 0.26 -25.72 -10.73
N ASN A 88 0.42 -26.99 -10.40
CA ASN A 88 -0.61 -27.79 -9.75
C ASN A 88 -0.41 -27.71 -8.23
N HIS A 89 -1.48 -27.43 -7.51
CA HIS A 89 -1.48 -27.38 -6.06
C HIS A 89 -2.12 -28.66 -5.51
N THR A 90 -1.42 -29.37 -4.63
CA THR A 90 -1.95 -30.59 -4.02
C THR A 90 -2.87 -30.23 -2.85
N PRO A 91 -4.15 -30.67 -2.85
CA PRO A 91 -5.07 -30.42 -1.74
C PRO A 91 -4.45 -30.87 -0.40
N HIS A 92 -4.67 -30.10 0.67
CA HIS A 92 -4.16 -30.38 2.04
C HIS A 92 -2.65 -30.31 2.25
N SER A 93 -1.85 -30.05 1.21
CA SER A 93 -0.42 -29.78 1.37
C SER A 93 -0.08 -28.39 0.84
N LYS A 94 1.03 -27.81 1.28
CA LYS A 94 1.56 -26.57 0.69
C LYS A 94 2.45 -26.84 -0.53
N GLN A 95 2.48 -28.06 -1.03
CA GLN A 95 3.33 -28.43 -2.16
C GLN A 95 2.70 -28.02 -3.48
N CYS A 96 3.56 -27.50 -4.34
CA CYS A 96 3.29 -27.04 -5.67
C CYS A 96 4.13 -27.89 -6.62
N SER A 97 3.52 -28.49 -7.64
CA SER A 97 4.22 -29.24 -8.69
C SER A 97 4.11 -28.54 -10.03
N PHE A 98 5.18 -28.59 -10.82
CA PHE A 98 5.20 -28.00 -12.15
C PHE A 98 4.23 -28.75 -13.08
N ASN A 99 3.46 -28.02 -13.88
CA ASN A 99 2.68 -28.61 -14.96
C ASN A 99 3.48 -28.53 -16.27
N GLN A 100 3.59 -29.63 -17.01
CA GLN A 100 4.30 -29.62 -18.29
C GLN A 100 3.55 -28.81 -19.36
N ILE A 101 2.23 -28.77 -19.29
CA ILE A 101 1.40 -27.98 -20.21
C ILE A 101 1.28 -26.57 -19.64
N GLN A 102 1.77 -25.60 -20.39
CA GLN A 102 1.77 -24.18 -20.05
C GLN A 102 0.73 -23.45 -20.91
N ASP A 103 -0.54 -23.63 -20.55
CA ASP A 103 -1.68 -22.95 -21.12
C ASP A 103 -2.33 -22.03 -20.07
N TYR A 104 -2.96 -20.96 -20.56
CA TYR A 104 -3.72 -20.08 -19.72
C TYR A 104 -5.17 -20.54 -19.54
N ASN A 105 -5.60 -20.58 -18.28
CA ASN A 105 -6.97 -20.75 -17.82
C ASN A 105 -7.17 -20.02 -16.48
N ASP A 106 -8.34 -19.41 -16.31
CA ASP A 106 -8.75 -18.72 -15.08
C ASP A 106 -8.77 -19.64 -13.85
N ASP A 107 -9.02 -20.94 -14.03
CA ASP A 107 -9.16 -21.87 -12.92
C ASP A 107 -7.86 -22.47 -12.39
N PHE A 108 -6.76 -22.30 -13.13
CA PHE A 108 -5.45 -22.81 -12.72
C PHE A 108 -4.70 -21.85 -11.80
N TYR A 109 -3.66 -22.40 -11.16
CA TYR A 109 -2.75 -21.66 -10.30
C TYR A 109 -1.45 -21.34 -11.05
N TYR A 110 -0.93 -20.15 -10.79
CA TYR A 110 0.28 -19.63 -11.41
C TYR A 110 1.24 -19.11 -10.36
N ILE A 111 2.53 -19.16 -10.70
CA ILE A 111 3.63 -18.66 -9.89
C ILE A 111 4.42 -17.65 -10.70
N TRP A 112 4.87 -16.59 -10.05
CA TRP A 112 5.77 -15.62 -10.67
C TRP A 112 7.18 -16.17 -10.78
N ILE A 113 7.75 -16.06 -11.99
CA ILE A 113 9.18 -16.26 -12.23
C ILE A 113 9.90 -14.93 -12.31
N TYR A 114 9.19 -13.89 -12.74
CA TYR A 114 9.68 -12.53 -12.72
C TYR A 114 9.72 -11.95 -11.31
N GLU A 115 10.91 -11.68 -10.78
CA GLU A 115 11.14 -11.17 -9.42
C GLU A 115 11.21 -9.63 -9.34
N GLY A 116 10.81 -8.92 -10.41
CA GLY A 116 10.85 -7.44 -10.45
C GLY A 116 12.24 -6.86 -10.71
N SER A 117 12.40 -5.57 -10.41
CA SER A 117 13.68 -4.87 -10.62
C SER A 117 14.67 -5.19 -9.49
N GLN A 118 15.57 -6.13 -9.76
CA GLN A 118 16.63 -6.52 -8.82
C GLN A 118 17.56 -5.34 -8.45
N LEU A 119 17.71 -4.35 -9.34
CA LEU A 119 18.51 -3.15 -9.07
C LEU A 119 17.95 -2.34 -7.90
N LYS A 120 16.62 -2.22 -7.77
CA LYS A 120 16.03 -1.50 -6.64
C LYS A 120 16.31 -2.20 -5.32
N THR A 121 16.14 -3.51 -5.29
CA THR A 121 16.44 -4.33 -4.11
C THR A 121 17.92 -4.27 -3.76
N LEU A 122 18.81 -4.33 -4.76
CA LEU A 122 20.25 -4.21 -4.58
C LEU A 122 20.63 -2.82 -4.05
N LEU A 123 20.10 -1.75 -4.65
CA LEU A 123 20.37 -0.38 -4.23
C LEU A 123 19.86 -0.13 -2.80
N LEU A 124 18.68 -0.65 -2.46
CA LEU A 124 18.12 -0.58 -1.12
C LEU A 124 18.98 -1.36 -0.13
N GLY A 125 19.40 -2.58 -0.48
CA GLY A 125 20.30 -3.39 0.35
C GLY A 125 21.66 -2.70 0.57
N PHE A 126 22.23 -2.14 -0.48
CA PHE A 126 23.47 -1.36 -0.40
C PHE A 126 23.29 -0.09 0.44
N GLY A 127 22.14 0.58 0.33
CA GLY A 127 21.80 1.74 1.15
C GLY A 127 21.71 1.39 2.63
N ILE A 128 21.03 0.30 2.99
CA ILE A 128 20.97 -0.19 4.38
C ILE A 128 22.39 -0.52 4.89
N LEU A 129 23.20 -1.19 4.08
CA LEU A 129 24.59 -1.49 4.42
C LEU A 129 25.40 -0.22 4.71
N LEU A 130 25.28 0.81 3.87
CA LEU A 130 25.95 2.10 4.08
C LEU A 130 25.48 2.79 5.36
N ILE A 131 24.19 2.74 5.69
CA ILE A 131 23.64 3.33 6.93
C ILE A 131 24.21 2.63 8.16
N VAL A 132 24.23 1.29 8.17
CA VAL A 132 24.81 0.51 9.27
C VAL A 132 26.31 0.77 9.39
N LEU A 133 27.03 0.78 8.28
CA LEU A 133 28.47 1.09 8.24
C LEU A 133 28.74 2.50 8.80
N ALA A 134 27.96 3.49 8.36
CA ALA A 134 28.05 4.86 8.85
C ALA A 134 27.82 4.94 10.37
N GLY A 135 26.85 4.19 10.90
CA GLY A 135 26.56 4.08 12.33
C GLY A 135 27.71 3.47 13.14
N VAL A 136 28.27 2.34 12.70
CA VAL A 136 29.43 1.72 13.36
C VAL A 136 30.66 2.63 13.28
N MET A 137 30.87 3.29 12.14
CA MET A 137 31.98 4.22 11.95
C MET A 137 31.81 5.54 12.72
N PHE A 138 30.69 5.79 13.42
CA PHE A 138 30.48 7.02 14.19
C PHE A 138 31.65 7.36 15.14
N GLN A 139 32.33 6.33 15.66
CA GLN A 139 33.55 6.48 16.47
C GLN A 139 34.69 7.20 15.72
N VAL A 140 34.81 6.98 14.40
CA VAL A 140 35.88 7.48 13.53
C VAL A 140 35.48 8.77 12.79
N TRP A 141 34.23 9.26 12.94
CA TRP A 141 33.79 10.46 12.23
C TRP A 141 34.61 11.70 12.60
N PRO A 142 34.94 12.56 11.62
CA PRO A 142 35.64 13.81 11.88
C PRO A 142 34.81 14.71 12.80
N LEU A 143 35.50 15.51 13.63
CA LEU A 143 34.91 16.39 14.64
C LEU A 143 33.82 17.34 14.11
N LYS A 144 33.84 17.67 12.81
CA LYS A 144 32.81 18.50 12.16
C LYS A 144 31.48 17.74 12.02
N LEU A 145 31.51 16.50 11.50
CA LEU A 145 30.30 15.68 11.31
C LEU A 145 29.69 15.25 12.64
N ARG A 146 30.52 14.94 13.63
CA ARG A 146 30.04 14.61 15.00
C ARG A 146 29.25 15.76 15.62
N ARG A 147 29.74 16.99 15.49
CA ARG A 147 29.01 18.19 15.95
C ARG A 147 27.72 18.42 15.17
N GLY A 148 27.75 18.21 13.85
CA GLY A 148 26.54 18.27 13.02
C GLY A 148 25.46 17.30 13.49
N ALA A 149 25.81 16.04 13.70
CA ALA A 149 24.89 15.03 14.23
C ALA A 149 24.34 15.43 15.62
N TYR A 150 25.21 15.93 16.51
CA TYR A 150 24.78 16.45 17.82
C TYR A 150 23.74 17.57 17.68
N TYR A 151 23.99 18.58 16.84
CA TYR A 151 23.03 19.67 16.65
C TYR A 151 21.72 19.21 16.01
N ILE A 152 21.77 18.27 15.07
CA ILE A 152 20.56 17.68 14.47
C ILE A 152 19.74 16.96 15.54
N LEU A 153 20.37 16.14 16.38
CA LEU A 153 19.68 15.43 17.46
C LEU A 153 19.10 16.39 18.50
N VAL A 154 19.85 17.42 18.90
CA VAL A 154 19.36 18.46 19.82
C VAL A 154 18.23 19.27 19.20
N ALA A 155 18.31 19.60 17.91
CA ALA A 155 17.25 20.31 17.20
C ALA A 155 15.96 19.47 17.12
N LEU A 156 16.07 18.18 16.82
CA LEU A 156 14.94 17.24 16.86
C LEU A 156 14.35 17.13 18.28
N MET A 157 15.18 17.13 19.32
CA MET A 157 14.71 17.14 20.71
C MET A 157 13.92 18.42 21.02
N TRP A 158 14.43 19.60 20.63
CA TRP A 158 13.72 20.87 20.79
C TRP A 158 12.42 20.92 19.98
N PHE A 159 12.41 20.38 18.76
CA PHE A 159 11.20 20.27 17.94
C PHE A 159 10.12 19.42 18.63
N MET A 160 10.50 18.29 19.23
CA MET A 160 9.58 17.46 20.01
C MET A 160 9.06 18.19 21.25
N VAL A 161 9.93 18.89 22.00
CA VAL A 161 9.51 19.69 23.17
C VAL A 161 8.54 20.79 22.76
N ALA A 162 8.81 21.50 21.66
CA ALA A 162 7.90 22.52 21.14
C ALA A 162 6.52 21.96 20.76
N PHE A 163 6.47 20.76 20.19
CA PHE A 163 5.22 20.07 19.90
C PHE A 163 4.42 19.79 21.18
N PHE A 164 5.05 19.26 22.23
CA PHE A 164 4.38 19.02 23.52
C PHE A 164 3.89 20.30 24.17
N ILE A 165 4.68 21.39 24.13
CA ILE A 165 4.26 22.71 24.63
C ILE A 165 2.99 23.18 23.91
N MET A 166 2.92 23.01 22.58
CA MET A 166 1.73 23.37 21.81
C MET A 166 0.50 22.56 22.23
N VAL A 167 0.65 21.25 22.45
CA VAL A 167 -0.45 20.38 22.93
C VAL A 167 -0.92 20.77 24.32
N ILE A 168 0.01 21.11 25.24
CA ILE A 168 -0.34 21.60 26.58
C ILE A 168 -1.05 22.94 26.50
N PHE A 169 -0.57 23.86 25.66
CA PHE A 169 -1.21 25.16 25.44
C PHE A 169 -2.63 25.01 24.89
N ARG A 170 -2.84 24.12 23.92
CA ARG A 170 -4.17 23.71 23.42
C ARG A 170 -5.07 23.23 24.58
N PHE A 171 -4.54 22.40 25.48
CA PHE A 171 -5.30 21.88 26.62
C PHE A 171 -5.67 22.97 27.63
N ILE A 172 -4.74 23.88 27.95
CA ILE A 172 -5.01 25.02 28.85
C ILE A 172 -6.09 25.92 28.26
N LEU A 173 -6.02 26.25 26.97
CA LEU A 173 -7.05 27.04 26.29
C LEU A 173 -8.41 26.36 26.31
N TYR A 174 -8.45 25.04 26.13
CA TYR A 174 -9.67 24.26 26.26
C TYR A 174 -10.27 24.40 27.67
N LEU A 175 -9.47 24.21 28.73
CA LEU A 175 -9.93 24.36 30.12
C LEU A 175 -10.44 25.78 30.42
N ILE A 176 -9.72 26.82 29.98
CA ILE A 176 -10.15 28.21 30.16
C ILE A 176 -11.46 28.45 29.41
N SER A 177 -11.56 27.99 28.16
CA SER A 177 -12.78 28.15 27.36
C SER A 177 -13.97 27.43 27.96
N LEU A 178 -13.76 26.30 28.65
CA LEU A 178 -14.82 25.55 29.33
C LEU A 178 -15.40 26.33 30.52
N VAL A 179 -14.55 27.08 31.24
CA VAL A 179 -14.98 27.87 32.41
C VAL A 179 -15.57 29.23 32.00
N VAL A 180 -15.03 29.88 30.96
CA VAL A 180 -15.40 31.25 30.58
C VAL A 180 -16.50 31.28 29.50
N CYS A 181 -16.48 30.35 28.55
CA CYS A 181 -17.41 30.28 27.44
C CYS A 181 -18.28 29.02 27.53
N LYS A 182 -19.57 29.12 27.22
CA LYS A 182 -20.45 27.93 27.12
C LYS A 182 -20.04 26.97 25.98
N ARG A 183 -19.08 27.37 25.14
CA ARG A 183 -18.60 26.66 23.95
C ARG A 183 -17.10 26.41 24.07
N SER A 184 -16.69 25.16 23.87
CA SER A 184 -15.27 24.79 23.91
C SER A 184 -14.54 25.30 22.66
N ILE A 185 -13.44 26.04 22.87
CA ILE A 185 -12.57 26.51 21.79
C ILE A 185 -11.40 25.54 21.68
N TRP A 186 -11.16 25.03 20.47
CA TRP A 186 -10.08 24.11 20.17
C TRP A 186 -8.99 24.77 19.33
N LEU A 187 -7.75 24.81 19.85
CA LEU A 187 -6.57 25.23 19.08
C LEU A 187 -6.04 24.08 18.21
N PHE A 188 -5.92 24.32 16.90
CA PHE A 188 -5.50 23.38 15.86
C PHE A 188 -6.31 22.07 15.80
N PRO A 189 -7.63 22.06 15.58
CA PRO A 189 -8.47 20.86 15.66
C PRO A 189 -7.85 19.62 14.98
N ASN A 190 -7.28 19.82 13.78
CA ASN A 190 -6.65 18.81 12.93
C ASN A 190 -5.27 18.27 13.40
N LEU A 191 -4.70 18.73 14.51
CA LEU A 191 -3.35 18.33 14.96
C LEU A 191 -3.17 16.81 15.15
N PHE A 192 -4.25 16.10 15.47
CA PHE A 192 -4.28 14.63 15.63
C PHE A 192 -5.13 13.92 14.56
N ALA A 193 -5.58 14.63 13.54
CA ALA A 193 -6.27 14.02 12.41
C ALA A 193 -5.23 13.39 11.46
N ASP A 194 -5.65 12.39 10.68
CA ASP A 194 -4.81 11.72 9.66
C ASP A 194 -4.59 12.63 8.42
N VAL A 195 -4.04 13.83 8.63
CA VAL A 195 -3.78 14.84 7.60
C VAL A 195 -2.30 15.18 7.52
N GLY A 196 -1.87 15.84 6.44
CA GLY A 196 -0.46 16.22 6.28
C GLY A 196 0.04 17.16 7.39
N ILE A 197 1.36 17.28 7.56
CA ILE A 197 1.96 18.15 8.59
C ILE A 197 1.46 19.61 8.47
N ILE A 198 1.33 20.13 7.26
CA ILE A 198 0.87 21.51 7.02
C ILE A 198 -0.63 21.64 7.31
N GLU A 199 -1.42 20.65 6.89
CA GLU A 199 -2.87 20.61 7.09
C GLU A 199 -3.23 20.41 8.58
N SER A 200 -2.34 19.81 9.37
CA SER A 200 -2.50 19.65 10.81
C SER A 200 -2.55 21.00 11.55
N PHE A 201 -1.88 22.03 11.02
CA PHE A 201 -1.81 23.37 11.62
C PHE A 201 -2.85 24.35 11.05
N GLN A 202 -3.81 23.87 10.25
CA GLN A 202 -4.88 24.69 9.70
C GLN A 202 -6.24 23.97 9.84
N PRO A 203 -7.32 24.64 10.29
CA PRO A 203 -7.39 26.02 10.78
C PRO A 203 -6.73 26.19 12.17
N VAL A 204 -6.37 27.43 12.53
CA VAL A 204 -5.67 27.74 13.80
C VAL A 204 -6.56 27.51 15.02
N TRP A 205 -7.86 27.81 14.90
CA TRP A 205 -8.86 27.53 15.94
C TRP A 205 -10.15 27.00 15.32
N GLY A 206 -10.91 26.24 16.10
CA GLY A 206 -12.24 25.72 15.76
C GLY A 206 -13.06 25.47 17.02
N TYR A 207 -14.33 25.13 16.87
CA TYR A 207 -15.20 24.78 18.00
C TYR A 207 -15.30 23.26 18.13
N GLY A 208 -15.20 22.73 19.35
CA GLY A 208 -15.15 21.28 19.59
C GLY A 208 -16.41 20.51 19.21
N ASP A 209 -17.56 21.19 19.06
CA ASP A 209 -18.86 20.54 18.90
C ASP A 209 -19.21 20.21 17.43
N GLU A 210 -18.58 20.86 16.44
CA GLU A 210 -18.91 20.67 15.02
C GLU A 210 -18.32 19.39 14.41
N GLU A 211 -17.30 18.80 15.03
CA GLU A 211 -16.65 17.57 14.55
C GLU A 211 -17.27 16.30 15.17
N ALA A 212 -17.84 16.39 16.37
CA ALA A 212 -18.57 15.28 17.00
C ALA A 212 -19.87 14.93 16.25
N GLU A 213 -20.52 15.92 15.61
CA GLU A 213 -21.68 15.68 14.74
C GLU A 213 -21.29 15.08 13.38
N LYS A 214 -20.11 15.41 12.85
CA LYS A 214 -19.61 14.85 11.57
C LYS A 214 -19.02 13.43 11.69
N MET A 215 -18.72 12.97 12.90
CA MET A 215 -18.22 11.61 13.17
C MET A 215 -19.31 10.56 13.46
N LYS A 216 -20.60 10.94 13.48
CA LYS A 216 -21.67 9.93 13.43
C LYS A 216 -21.75 9.40 12.00
N PRO A 217 -21.48 8.10 11.74
CA PRO A 217 -21.72 7.56 10.42
C PRO A 217 -23.22 7.65 10.13
N ASP A 218 -23.54 8.09 8.91
CA ASP A 218 -24.88 8.21 8.36
C ASP A 218 -25.55 6.82 8.33
N SER A 219 -26.22 6.45 9.43
CA SER A 219 -27.08 5.27 9.54
C SER A 219 -28.54 5.62 9.26
N SER A 220 -28.82 6.80 8.68
CA SER A 220 -30.17 7.36 8.57
C SER A 220 -30.73 7.36 7.15
N GLN A 221 -29.95 6.94 6.15
CA GLN A 221 -30.42 6.85 4.76
C GLN A 221 -30.87 5.45 4.32
N GLU A 222 -30.64 4.39 5.11
CA GLU A 222 -31.07 3.02 4.76
C GLU A 222 -32.45 2.64 5.35
N SER A 223 -32.97 3.43 6.31
CA SER A 223 -34.27 3.13 6.95
C SER A 223 -35.49 3.75 6.26
N LEU A 224 -35.32 4.62 5.26
CA LEU A 224 -36.45 5.27 4.56
C LEU A 224 -36.85 4.56 3.24
N SER A 225 -35.99 3.73 2.66
CA SER A 225 -36.31 2.99 1.42
C SER A 225 -37.02 1.65 1.66
N THR A 226 -36.99 1.12 2.89
CA THR A 226 -37.65 -0.17 3.22
C THR A 226 -39.13 0.02 3.58
N SER A 227 -39.52 1.19 4.08
CA SER A 227 -40.91 1.47 4.49
C SER A 227 -41.88 1.88 3.36
N GLU A 228 -41.37 2.21 2.16
CA GLU A 228 -42.23 2.57 1.01
C GLU A 228 -42.53 1.39 0.06
N VAL A 229 -41.81 0.27 0.18
CA VAL A 229 -42.05 -0.93 -0.67
C VAL A 229 -43.16 -1.83 -0.10
N ASP A 230 -43.33 -1.89 1.22
CA ASP A 230 -44.31 -2.78 1.87
C ASP A 230 -45.74 -2.21 1.96
N LEU A 231 -45.99 -0.97 1.52
CA LEU A 231 -47.33 -0.35 1.53
C LEU A 231 -48.01 -0.31 0.15
N LYS A 232 -47.40 -0.90 -0.89
CA LYS A 232 -47.93 -0.85 -2.26
C LYS A 232 -48.23 -2.22 -2.87
N SER A 233 -48.22 -3.27 -2.05
CA SER A 233 -48.49 -4.66 -2.45
C SER A 233 -49.52 -5.35 -1.55
N ASP A 234 -50.55 -4.63 -1.12
CA ASP A 234 -51.83 -5.19 -0.67
C ASP A 234 -52.97 -4.44 -1.38
#